data_AF-A0ABC8VJS8-F1
#
_entry.id   AF-A0ABC8VJS8-F1
#
_cell.length_a   1.000
_cell.length_b   1.000
_cell.length_c   1.000
_cell.angle_alpha   90.00
_cell.angle_beta   90.00
_cell.angle_gamma   90.00
#
_symmetry.space_group_name_H-M   'P 1'
#
loop_
_entity.id
_entity.type
_entity.pdbx_description
1 polymer ?
#
loop_
_entity_poly.entity_id
_entity_poly.type
_entity_poly.pdbx_seq_one_letter_code
_entity_poly.pdbx_strand_id
1 'polypeptide(L)'
;MGSSPAAAAGMGTALEDLPEDALLCILALLAPPDAAAAACACRRLASAASSPSLPPALALRLGVPAPSLPASPTCPAAARRLLRSLHRLSRLLGLWRRLPSTSSSPSAHQSPSLAAFEWAAPRATLAASLLSPSALGVSRSPFVTLSIAGSGDTVAAAGDVPVCVNFVGNNHIVVETAAAGEDEEVEIVSGSPPEEMYAHFANRRSPGAGRRRRGKHGRRGGFMEPEHFVRIADAEPTKARPLQGLWKGICEDSTLEFYLVAYDDIGGVTCRRFNDTRGHNSGYSPVFWTTDTTFLEPPFSEQELDNYSNRYHINGVTSNHASTANRVISRILCIDSSHDVVDPHLSTPLDDVRSVEGRIWLYEDGTFGFGFVGSDSVIDLRHVSSAGCILDT
;
A
#
# COMPACT_ATOMS: atom_id res chain seq x y z
N MET A 1 -34.03 56.67 14.18
CA MET A 1 -34.63 55.33 14.02
C MET A 1 -34.20 54.83 12.66
N GLY A 2 -33.03 54.18 12.60
CA GLY A 2 -32.48 53.64 11.36
C GLY A 2 -32.90 52.18 11.24
N SER A 3 -33.65 51.86 10.19
CA SER A 3 -33.94 50.48 9.83
C SER A 3 -32.68 49.83 9.26
N SER A 4 -32.14 48.84 9.95
CA SER A 4 -31.13 47.94 9.39
C SER A 4 -31.73 47.17 8.21
N PRO A 5 -31.04 47.07 7.06
CA PRO A 5 -31.42 46.09 6.05
C PRO A 5 -31.07 44.70 6.59
N ALA A 6 -32.07 43.83 6.60
CA ALA A 6 -31.87 42.41 6.84
C ALA A 6 -30.87 41.89 5.79
N ALA A 7 -29.70 41.45 6.25
CA ALA A 7 -28.78 40.69 5.43
C ALA A 7 -29.54 39.48 4.88
N ALA A 8 -29.72 39.45 3.55
CA ALA A 8 -30.21 38.27 2.87
C ALA A 8 -29.25 37.13 3.20
N ALA A 9 -29.69 36.24 4.09
CA ALA A 9 -29.07 34.94 4.26
C ALA A 9 -29.02 34.30 2.86
N GLY A 10 -27.81 34.06 2.36
CA GLY A 10 -27.61 33.40 1.09
C GLY A 10 -28.47 32.14 1.05
N MET A 11 -29.31 32.04 0.02
CA MET A 11 -30.18 30.91 -0.23
C MET A 11 -29.29 29.66 -0.33
N GLY A 12 -29.23 28.88 0.74
CA GLY A 12 -28.43 27.66 0.77
C GLY A 12 -28.99 26.72 -0.29
N THR A 13 -28.20 26.42 -1.32
CA THR A 13 -28.57 25.42 -2.32
C THR A 13 -28.69 24.08 -1.62
N ALA A 14 -29.88 23.49 -1.57
CA ALA A 14 -30.04 22.17 -1.00
C ALA A 14 -29.33 21.15 -1.90
N LEU A 15 -28.89 20.03 -1.32
CA LEU A 15 -28.35 18.90 -2.10
C LEU A 15 -29.35 18.43 -3.18
N GLU A 16 -30.64 18.63 -2.92
CA GLU A 16 -31.75 18.33 -3.83
C GLU A 16 -31.89 19.31 -4.99
N ASP A 17 -31.13 20.40 -5.05
CA ASP A 17 -31.15 21.39 -6.14
C ASP A 17 -29.99 21.21 -7.13
N LEU A 18 -29.04 20.32 -6.84
CA LEU A 18 -27.84 20.12 -7.67
C LEU A 18 -28.16 19.43 -9.01
N PRO A 19 -27.44 19.73 -10.11
CA PRO A 19 -27.60 18.99 -11.37
C PRO A 19 -27.17 17.52 -11.22
N GLU A 20 -27.67 16.62 -12.09
CA GLU A 20 -27.35 15.19 -12.05
C GLU A 20 -25.84 14.93 -12.13
N ASP A 21 -25.11 15.67 -12.97
CA ASP A 21 -23.66 15.55 -13.10
C ASP A 21 -22.92 15.81 -11.77
N ALA A 22 -23.40 16.77 -10.97
CA ALA A 22 -22.83 17.05 -9.66
C ALA A 22 -23.11 15.91 -8.67
N LEU A 23 -24.31 15.31 -8.72
CA LEU A 23 -24.66 14.15 -7.91
C LEU A 23 -23.82 12.91 -8.29
N LEU A 24 -23.58 12.69 -9.59
CA LEU A 24 -22.71 11.62 -10.08
C LEU A 24 -21.27 11.83 -9.64
N CYS A 25 -20.76 13.06 -9.69
CA CYS A 25 -19.43 13.41 -9.16
C CYS A 25 -19.33 13.13 -7.66
N ILE A 26 -20.34 13.53 -6.86
CA ILE A 26 -20.38 13.24 -5.42
C ILE A 26 -20.35 11.73 -5.17
N LEU A 27 -21.19 10.95 -5.87
CA LEU A 27 -21.21 9.50 -5.72
C LEU A 27 -19.90 8.84 -6.16
N ALA A 28 -19.30 9.35 -7.24
CA ALA A 28 -17.99 8.89 -7.71
C ALA A 28 -16.87 9.23 -6.73
N LEU A 29 -17.05 10.20 -5.81
CA LEU A 29 -16.10 10.56 -4.75
C LEU A 29 -16.08 9.54 -3.60
N LEU A 30 -17.23 8.95 -3.29
CA LEU A 30 -17.48 8.16 -2.10
C LEU A 30 -16.99 6.70 -2.22
N ALA A 31 -16.67 6.09 -1.07
CA ALA A 31 -16.50 4.65 -1.00
C ALA A 31 -17.86 3.95 -1.20
N PRO A 32 -17.89 2.70 -1.70
CA PRO A 32 -19.15 1.97 -1.90
C PRO A 32 -20.14 1.96 -0.71
N PRO A 33 -19.72 1.75 0.56
CA PRO A 33 -20.66 1.79 1.67
C PRO A 33 -21.23 3.20 1.91
N ASP A 34 -20.42 4.25 1.75
CA ASP A 34 -20.84 5.63 1.93
C ASP A 34 -21.78 6.07 0.81
N ALA A 35 -21.50 5.65 -0.43
CA ALA A 35 -22.39 5.88 -1.57
C ALA A 35 -23.76 5.21 -1.37
N ALA A 36 -23.78 3.99 -0.81
CA ALA A 36 -25.02 3.30 -0.46
C ALA A 36 -25.78 4.02 0.66
N ALA A 37 -25.09 4.48 1.71
CA ALA A 37 -25.69 5.27 2.78
C ALA A 37 -26.27 6.60 2.24
N ALA A 38 -25.54 7.27 1.35
CA ALA A 38 -25.97 8.52 0.70
C ALA A 38 -27.20 8.31 -0.20
N ALA A 39 -27.25 7.19 -0.93
CA ALA A 39 -28.41 6.78 -1.72
C ALA A 39 -29.64 6.50 -0.83
N CYS A 40 -29.46 5.88 0.34
CA CYS A 40 -30.56 5.67 1.30
C CYS A 40 -31.08 6.98 1.90
N ALA A 41 -30.22 7.99 2.07
CA ALA A 41 -30.57 9.27 2.68
C ALA A 41 -31.29 10.24 1.73
N CYS A 42 -31.09 10.13 0.41
CA CYS A 42 -31.62 11.08 -0.57
C CYS A 42 -32.12 10.39 -1.83
N ARG A 43 -33.38 10.64 -2.21
CA ARG A 43 -34.00 10.05 -3.42
C ARG A 43 -33.28 10.42 -4.71
N ARG A 44 -32.77 11.66 -4.82
CA ARG A 44 -32.01 12.08 -6.01
C ARG A 44 -30.67 11.36 -6.11
N LEU A 45 -29.99 11.13 -4.99
CA LEU A 45 -28.78 10.31 -4.94
C LEU A 45 -29.08 8.83 -5.22
N ALA A 46 -30.21 8.29 -4.76
CA ALA A 46 -30.64 6.94 -5.11
C ALA A 46 -30.85 6.77 -6.62
N SER A 47 -31.49 7.76 -7.26
CA SER A 47 -31.68 7.80 -8.71
C SER A 47 -30.34 7.89 -9.45
N ALA A 48 -29.44 8.78 -9.02
CA ALA A 48 -28.10 8.93 -9.62
C ALA A 48 -27.24 7.67 -9.41
N ALA A 49 -27.34 6.99 -8.26
CA ALA A 49 -26.63 5.74 -7.97
C ALA A 49 -27.04 4.58 -8.88
N SER A 50 -28.27 4.61 -9.39
CA SER A 50 -28.80 3.63 -10.33
C SER A 50 -28.57 4.03 -11.80
N SER A 51 -28.02 5.22 -12.04
CA SER A 51 -27.81 5.76 -13.38
C SER A 51 -26.71 4.98 -14.12
N PRO A 52 -26.91 4.60 -15.40
CA PRO A 52 -25.85 4.01 -16.22
C PRO A 52 -24.68 4.97 -16.49
N SER A 53 -24.84 6.25 -16.15
CA SER A 53 -23.82 7.30 -16.27
C SER A 53 -22.84 7.35 -15.09
N LEU A 54 -23.11 6.64 -13.99
CA LEU A 54 -22.21 6.61 -12.83
C LEU A 54 -20.86 5.90 -13.11
N PRO A 55 -20.82 4.71 -13.75
CA PRO A 55 -19.55 4.07 -14.11
C PRO A 55 -18.60 4.94 -14.96
N PRO A 56 -19.03 5.60 -16.05
CA PRO A 56 -18.15 6.49 -16.81
C PRO A 56 -17.72 7.72 -16.00
N ALA A 57 -18.57 8.27 -15.12
CA ALA A 57 -18.17 9.35 -14.23
C ALA A 57 -17.05 8.92 -13.25
N LEU A 58 -17.16 7.71 -12.68
CA LEU A 58 -16.10 7.12 -11.86
C LEU A 58 -14.83 6.85 -12.68
N ALA A 59 -14.96 6.32 -13.89
CA ALA A 59 -13.81 6.04 -14.75
C ALA A 59 -13.04 7.32 -15.11
N LEU A 60 -13.75 8.40 -15.46
CA LEU A 60 -13.14 9.72 -15.70
C LEU A 60 -12.37 10.22 -14.48
N ARG A 61 -12.95 10.09 -13.27
CA ARG A 61 -12.27 10.45 -12.02
C ARG A 61 -10.98 9.65 -11.82
N LEU A 62 -11.01 8.36 -12.13
CA LEU A 62 -9.86 7.46 -12.00
C LEU A 62 -8.79 7.68 -13.08
N GLY A 63 -9.00 8.61 -14.01
CA GLY A 63 -8.10 8.84 -15.15
C GLY A 63 -8.15 7.72 -16.19
N VAL A 64 -9.20 6.88 -16.16
CA VAL A 64 -9.37 5.76 -17.08
C VAL A 64 -9.93 6.29 -18.41
N PRO A 65 -9.23 6.11 -19.54
CA PRO A 65 -9.72 6.60 -20.83
C PRO A 65 -11.09 6.02 -21.20
N ALA A 66 -11.98 6.89 -21.69
CA ALA A 66 -13.32 6.53 -22.17
C ALA A 66 -13.38 5.41 -23.24
N PRO A 67 -12.49 5.35 -24.27
CA PRO A 67 -12.59 4.34 -25.34
C PRO A 67 -12.29 2.89 -24.92
N SER A 68 -11.82 2.69 -23.69
CA SER A 68 -11.44 1.38 -23.16
C SER A 68 -12.44 0.80 -22.17
N LEU A 69 -13.51 1.52 -21.86
CA LEU A 69 -14.67 0.92 -21.23
C LEU A 69 -15.42 0.07 -22.25
N PRO A 70 -16.05 -1.04 -21.84
CA PRO A 70 -16.97 -1.75 -22.70
C PRO A 70 -18.00 -0.76 -23.26
N ALA A 71 -18.34 -0.87 -24.55
CA ALA A 71 -19.36 -0.05 -25.19
C ALA A 71 -20.59 0.06 -24.27
N SER A 72 -21.13 1.27 -24.11
CA SER A 72 -22.17 1.67 -23.15
C SER A 72 -22.96 0.49 -22.57
N PRO A 73 -22.98 0.28 -21.24
CA PRO A 73 -23.52 -0.93 -20.65
C PRO A 73 -24.93 -1.20 -21.15
N THR A 74 -25.10 -2.31 -21.87
CA THR A 74 -26.34 -2.66 -22.58
C THR A 74 -27.49 -3.00 -21.63
N CYS A 75 -27.19 -3.23 -20.35
CA CYS A 75 -28.18 -3.49 -19.31
C CYS A 75 -27.74 -2.97 -17.92
N PRO A 76 -28.68 -2.71 -16.99
CA PRO A 76 -28.37 -2.28 -15.62
C PRO A 76 -27.47 -3.26 -14.85
N ALA A 77 -27.53 -4.56 -15.17
CA ALA A 77 -26.65 -5.56 -14.57
C ALA A 77 -25.19 -5.39 -15.02
N ALA A 78 -24.96 -5.05 -16.30
CA ALA A 78 -23.63 -4.76 -16.82
C ALA A 78 -23.06 -3.46 -16.22
N ALA A 79 -23.88 -2.43 -16.07
CA ALA A 79 -23.47 -1.18 -15.40
C ALA A 79 -23.03 -1.44 -13.94
N ARG A 80 -23.77 -2.28 -13.20
CA ARG A 80 -23.40 -2.68 -11.83
C ARG A 80 -22.14 -3.53 -11.76
N ARG A 81 -21.90 -4.43 -12.72
CA ARG A 81 -20.63 -5.18 -12.81
C ARG A 81 -19.46 -4.24 -13.05
N LEU A 82 -19.60 -3.35 -14.03
CA LEU A 82 -18.58 -2.37 -14.37
C LEU A 82 -18.25 -1.45 -13.19
N LEU A 83 -19.25 -0.93 -12.48
CA LEU A 83 -19.05 -0.10 -11.29
C LEU A 83 -18.27 -0.84 -10.20
N ARG A 84 -18.63 -2.11 -9.92
CA ARG A 84 -17.91 -2.95 -8.95
C ARG A 84 -16.46 -3.19 -9.38
N SER A 85 -16.23 -3.45 -10.67
CA SER A 85 -14.90 -3.66 -11.23
C SER A 85 -14.04 -2.39 -11.12
N LEU A 86 -14.59 -1.21 -11.43
CA LEU A 86 -13.89 0.07 -11.27
C LEU A 86 -13.51 0.34 -9.81
N HIS A 87 -14.44 0.14 -8.86
CA HIS A 87 -14.12 0.27 -7.43
C HIS A 87 -13.09 -0.77 -6.96
N ARG A 88 -13.14 -2.00 -7.49
CA ARG A 88 -12.14 -3.04 -7.18
C ARG A 88 -10.75 -2.62 -7.65
N LEU A 89 -10.63 -2.12 -8.89
CA LEU A 89 -9.36 -1.66 -9.45
C LEU A 89 -8.87 -0.39 -8.76
N SER A 90 -9.76 0.54 -8.41
CA SER A 90 -9.37 1.76 -7.67
C SER A 90 -8.80 1.44 -6.29
N ARG A 91 -9.27 0.36 -5.65
CA ARG A 91 -8.72 -0.12 -4.38
C ARG A 91 -7.34 -0.75 -4.50
N LEU A 92 -6.96 -1.23 -5.69
CA LEU A 92 -5.63 -1.78 -5.94
C LEU A 92 -4.58 -0.70 -6.17
N LEU A 93 -4.96 0.53 -6.54
CA LEU A 93 -4.01 1.60 -6.84
C LEU A 93 -3.08 1.91 -5.66
N GLY A 94 -1.80 2.13 -5.99
CA GLY A 94 -0.76 2.52 -5.06
C GLY A 94 0.28 1.44 -4.80
N LEU A 95 0.96 1.56 -3.66
CA LEU A 95 2.12 0.74 -3.28
C LEU A 95 1.73 -0.38 -2.32
N TRP A 96 2.32 -1.54 -2.57
CA TRP A 96 2.05 -2.79 -1.86
C TRP A 96 3.36 -3.48 -1.50
N ARG A 97 3.44 -4.01 -0.28
CA ARG A 97 4.55 -4.81 0.20
C ARG A 97 4.25 -6.29 0.01
N ARG A 98 5.12 -7.02 -0.67
CA ARG A 98 5.08 -8.48 -0.74
C ARG A 98 5.47 -9.09 0.60
N LEU A 99 4.70 -10.05 1.09
CA LEU A 99 5.06 -10.84 2.27
C LEU A 99 5.96 -12.01 1.86
N PRO A 100 6.92 -12.42 2.71
CA PRO A 100 7.75 -13.57 2.44
C PRO A 100 6.89 -14.84 2.33
N SER A 101 7.11 -15.62 1.27
CA SER A 101 6.45 -16.91 1.08
C SER A 101 7.03 -17.92 2.07
N THR A 102 6.18 -18.63 2.81
CA THR A 102 6.60 -19.68 3.77
C THR A 102 7.23 -20.91 3.09
N SER A 103 7.20 -20.97 1.77
CA SER A 103 7.70 -22.06 0.91
C SER A 103 9.08 -21.80 0.30
N SER A 104 9.58 -20.55 0.31
CA SER A 104 10.84 -20.23 -0.38
C SER A 104 12.06 -20.61 0.45
N SER A 105 12.90 -21.48 -0.11
CA SER A 105 14.23 -21.81 0.42
C SER A 105 15.09 -20.55 0.54
N PRO A 106 15.94 -20.40 1.59
CA PRO A 106 16.72 -19.18 1.87
C PRO A 106 17.78 -18.79 0.81
N SER A 107 17.84 -19.50 -0.32
CA SER A 107 18.81 -19.27 -1.41
C SER A 107 18.17 -18.74 -2.70
N ALA A 108 16.86 -18.52 -2.75
CA ALA A 108 16.24 -17.93 -3.95
C ALA A 108 16.52 -16.42 -3.99
N HIS A 109 17.22 -15.98 -5.03
CA HIS A 109 17.58 -14.59 -5.27
C HIS A 109 16.43 -13.63 -4.97
N GLN A 110 16.78 -12.58 -4.22
CA GLN A 110 15.98 -11.45 -3.76
C GLN A 110 14.79 -11.15 -4.66
N SER A 111 13.63 -11.70 -4.31
CA SER A 111 12.39 -11.32 -4.96
C SER A 111 12.06 -9.89 -4.54
N PRO A 112 11.66 -9.01 -5.48
CA PRO A 112 11.26 -7.65 -5.15
C PRO A 112 10.17 -7.64 -4.09
N SER A 113 10.39 -6.89 -3.02
CA SER A 113 9.51 -6.83 -1.84
C SER A 113 8.41 -5.77 -1.97
N LEU A 114 8.39 -5.03 -3.07
CA LEU A 114 7.45 -3.97 -3.37
C LEU A 114 6.78 -4.20 -4.73
N ALA A 115 5.50 -3.88 -4.80
CA ALA A 115 4.71 -3.82 -6.02
C ALA A 115 3.98 -2.48 -6.10
N ALA A 116 3.91 -1.90 -7.29
CA ALA A 116 3.12 -0.72 -7.57
C ALA A 116 2.02 -1.07 -8.57
N PHE A 117 0.80 -0.65 -8.28
CA PHE A 117 -0.34 -0.78 -9.16
C PHE A 117 -0.71 0.61 -9.67
N GLU A 118 -0.53 0.81 -10.97
CA GLU A 118 -0.75 2.09 -11.65
C GLU A 118 -1.55 1.88 -12.95
N TRP A 119 -2.28 2.90 -13.38
CA TRP A 119 -2.96 2.85 -14.66
C TRP A 119 -1.93 2.95 -15.79
N ALA A 120 -1.83 1.92 -16.62
CA ALA A 120 -0.98 1.96 -17.80
C ALA A 120 -1.71 2.65 -18.96
N ALA A 121 -1.22 3.82 -19.35
CA ALA A 121 -1.56 4.43 -20.62
C ALA A 121 -0.93 3.61 -21.78
N PRO A 122 -1.64 3.37 -22.91
CA PRO A 122 -2.94 3.93 -23.30
C PRO A 122 -4.14 2.97 -23.12
N ARG A 123 -3.96 1.78 -22.55
CA ARG A 123 -4.96 0.68 -22.63
C ARG A 123 -5.99 0.61 -21.49
N ALA A 124 -6.04 1.57 -20.55
CA ALA A 124 -6.85 1.48 -19.33
C ALA A 124 -6.70 0.14 -18.60
N THR A 125 -5.52 -0.46 -18.72
CA THR A 125 -5.13 -1.63 -17.98
C THR A 125 -4.47 -1.14 -16.71
N LEU A 126 -4.86 -1.69 -15.57
CA LEU A 126 -4.11 -1.51 -14.35
C LEU A 126 -2.89 -2.44 -14.42
N ALA A 127 -1.69 -1.88 -14.46
CA ALA A 127 -0.45 -2.64 -14.47
C ALA A 127 0.13 -2.69 -13.06
N ALA A 128 0.48 -3.89 -12.63
CA ALA A 128 1.28 -4.13 -11.44
C ALA A 128 2.72 -4.34 -11.87
N SER A 129 3.64 -3.55 -11.32
CA SER A 129 5.09 -3.73 -11.50
C SER A 129 5.75 -4.00 -10.17
N LEU A 130 6.63 -4.98 -10.13
CA LEU A 130 7.50 -5.24 -9.01
C LEU A 130 8.66 -4.26 -9.03
N LEU A 131 9.01 -3.72 -7.86
CA LEU A 131 10.06 -2.73 -7.70
C LEU A 131 11.26 -3.36 -7.03
N SER A 132 12.41 -3.26 -7.68
CA SER A 132 13.69 -3.63 -7.10
C SER A 132 14.64 -2.45 -7.13
N PRO A 133 15.47 -2.28 -6.09
CA PRO A 133 16.57 -1.34 -6.16
C PRO A 133 17.57 -1.77 -7.24
N SER A 134 18.10 -0.80 -7.98
CA SER A 134 19.12 -0.99 -9.01
C SER A 134 20.20 0.09 -8.87
N ALA A 135 21.39 -0.17 -9.43
CA ALA A 135 22.53 0.75 -9.39
C ALA A 135 22.21 2.13 -10.01
N LEU A 136 21.20 2.20 -10.88
CA LEU A 136 20.79 3.43 -11.57
C LEU A 136 19.49 4.05 -11.03
N GLY A 137 18.88 3.46 -9.99
CA GLY A 137 17.58 3.91 -9.47
C GLY A 137 16.63 2.75 -9.16
N VAL A 138 15.33 2.97 -9.29
CA VAL A 138 14.33 1.92 -9.06
C VAL A 138 14.01 1.22 -10.38
N SER A 139 14.33 -0.06 -10.48
CA SER A 139 13.94 -0.87 -11.65
C SER A 139 12.53 -1.43 -11.47
N ARG A 140 11.73 -1.38 -12.54
CA ARG A 140 10.38 -1.96 -12.59
C ARG A 140 10.39 -3.22 -13.45
N SER A 141 9.82 -4.31 -12.94
CA SER A 141 9.55 -5.51 -13.72
C SER A 141 8.04 -5.77 -13.78
N PRO A 142 7.48 -6.08 -14.96
CA PRO A 142 6.05 -6.35 -15.09
C PRO A 142 5.67 -7.60 -14.28
N PHE A 143 4.53 -7.55 -13.59
CA PHE A 143 4.06 -8.64 -12.75
C PHE A 143 2.66 -9.10 -13.14
N VAL A 144 1.65 -8.27 -12.94
CA VAL A 144 0.25 -8.58 -13.26
C VAL A 144 -0.35 -7.45 -14.04
N THR A 145 -1.17 -7.76 -15.04
CA THR A 145 -2.00 -6.79 -15.74
C THR A 145 -3.46 -7.10 -15.45
N LEU A 146 -4.25 -6.08 -15.13
CA LEU A 146 -5.68 -6.19 -14.91
C LEU A 146 -6.42 -5.30 -15.90
N SER A 147 -7.54 -5.80 -16.42
CA SER A 147 -8.42 -5.06 -17.33
C SER A 147 -9.88 -5.40 -17.08
N ILE A 148 -10.76 -4.66 -17.73
CA ILE A 148 -12.21 -4.89 -17.66
C ILE A 148 -12.64 -5.56 -18.97
N ALA A 149 -13.17 -6.77 -18.88
CA ALA A 149 -13.70 -7.50 -20.02
C ALA A 149 -14.99 -6.86 -20.57
N GLY A 150 -15.40 -7.24 -21.78
CA GLY A 150 -16.67 -6.80 -22.38
C GLY A 150 -17.90 -7.07 -21.51
N SER A 151 -17.85 -8.08 -20.63
CA SER A 151 -18.92 -8.40 -19.67
C SER A 151 -19.06 -7.37 -18.54
N GLY A 152 -18.03 -6.54 -18.31
CA GLY A 152 -17.87 -5.66 -17.16
C GLY A 152 -17.09 -6.28 -16.00
N ASP A 153 -16.61 -7.52 -16.12
CA ASP A 153 -15.83 -8.20 -15.06
C ASP A 153 -14.33 -7.90 -15.17
N THR A 154 -13.63 -7.94 -14.04
CA THR A 154 -12.17 -7.78 -14.01
C THR A 154 -11.49 -9.08 -14.43
N VAL A 155 -10.58 -9.00 -15.40
CA VAL A 155 -9.68 -10.10 -15.79
C VAL A 155 -8.24 -9.71 -15.46
N ALA A 156 -7.45 -10.68 -14.98
CA ALA A 156 -6.06 -10.45 -14.62
C ALA A 156 -5.15 -11.54 -15.21
N ALA A 157 -3.95 -11.13 -15.63
CA ALA A 157 -2.96 -12.02 -16.22
C ALA A 157 -1.54 -11.63 -15.78
N ALA A 158 -0.72 -12.63 -15.44
CA ALA A 158 0.71 -12.51 -15.23
C ALA A 158 1.42 -13.06 -16.48
N GLY A 159 1.82 -12.18 -17.40
CA GLY A 159 2.22 -12.58 -18.75
C GLY A 159 1.05 -13.26 -19.47
N ASP A 160 1.25 -14.52 -19.89
CA ASP A 160 0.22 -15.33 -20.56
C ASP A 160 -0.59 -16.20 -19.58
N VAL A 161 -0.30 -16.12 -18.27
CA VAL A 161 -0.96 -16.96 -17.26
C VAL A 161 -2.13 -16.21 -16.64
N PRO A 162 -3.37 -16.73 -16.71
CA PRO A 162 -4.51 -16.10 -16.05
C PRO A 162 -4.36 -16.21 -14.52
N VAL A 163 -4.57 -15.11 -13.82
CA VAL A 163 -4.44 -15.01 -12.36
C VAL A 163 -5.69 -14.40 -11.73
N CYS A 164 -5.88 -14.65 -10.43
CA CYS A 164 -6.89 -14.02 -9.60
C CYS A 164 -6.21 -13.12 -8.57
N VAL A 165 -6.73 -11.91 -8.37
CA VAL A 165 -6.27 -10.98 -7.32
C VAL A 165 -7.37 -10.84 -6.27
N ASN A 166 -7.27 -11.63 -5.20
CA ASN A 166 -8.30 -11.74 -4.17
C ASN A 166 -7.98 -10.82 -2.99
N PHE A 167 -8.98 -10.09 -2.50
CA PHE A 167 -8.83 -9.24 -1.31
C PHE A 167 -9.08 -10.05 -0.04
N VAL A 168 -8.14 -10.00 0.89
CA VAL A 168 -8.28 -10.49 2.27
C VAL A 168 -8.47 -9.26 3.14
N GLY A 169 -9.72 -8.84 3.32
CA GLY A 169 -10.04 -7.57 3.99
C GLY A 169 -9.69 -6.33 3.13
N ASN A 170 -9.24 -5.26 3.78
CA ASN A 170 -9.05 -3.96 3.13
C ASN A 170 -7.62 -3.69 2.65
N ASN A 171 -6.63 -4.23 3.36
CA ASN A 171 -5.22 -3.90 3.17
C ASN A 171 -4.38 -5.10 2.75
N HIS A 172 -4.98 -6.24 2.44
CA HIS A 172 -4.25 -7.45 2.05
C HIS A 172 -4.87 -8.04 0.78
N ILE A 173 -4.01 -8.39 -0.17
CA ILE A 173 -4.38 -9.11 -1.39
C ILE A 173 -3.56 -10.38 -1.55
N VAL A 174 -4.13 -11.34 -2.25
CA VAL A 174 -3.49 -12.59 -2.64
C VAL A 174 -3.57 -12.72 -4.15
N VAL A 175 -2.43 -12.96 -4.78
CA VAL A 175 -2.31 -13.21 -6.22
C VAL A 175 -2.01 -14.68 -6.42
N GLU A 176 -2.88 -15.40 -7.13
CA GLU A 176 -2.75 -16.82 -7.39
C GLU A 176 -3.20 -17.15 -8.81
N THR A 177 -2.79 -18.31 -9.36
CA THR A 177 -3.31 -18.74 -10.66
C THR A 177 -4.82 -18.88 -10.61
N ALA A 178 -5.50 -18.37 -11.63
CA ALA A 178 -6.94 -18.56 -11.76
C ALA A 178 -7.23 -20.06 -11.85
N ALA A 179 -8.09 -20.57 -10.97
CA ALA A 179 -8.61 -21.91 -11.12
C ALA A 179 -9.33 -21.98 -12.48
N ALA A 180 -8.92 -22.89 -13.35
CA ALA A 180 -9.70 -23.20 -14.54
C ALA A 180 -11.09 -23.63 -14.05
N GLY A 181 -12.12 -22.86 -14.39
CA GLY A 181 -13.47 -23.07 -13.90
C GLY A 181 -13.93 -24.51 -14.12
N GLU A 182 -14.20 -25.21 -13.03
CA GLU A 182 -15.23 -26.25 -13.02
C GLU A 182 -16.49 -25.54 -12.52
N ASP A 183 -17.26 -24.98 -13.45
CA ASP A 183 -18.66 -24.63 -13.21
C ASP A 183 -19.43 -25.95 -13.00
N GLU A 184 -19.49 -26.43 -11.75
CA GLU A 184 -20.64 -27.21 -11.28
C GLU A 184 -21.41 -26.33 -10.29
N GLU A 185 -22.31 -25.50 -10.82
CA GLU A 185 -23.47 -25.03 -10.07
C GLU A 185 -24.29 -26.26 -9.68
N VAL A 186 -23.99 -26.87 -8.53
CA VAL A 186 -24.92 -27.83 -7.93
C VAL A 186 -26.02 -27.01 -7.27
N GLU A 187 -27.15 -26.93 -7.97
CA GLU A 187 -28.43 -26.43 -7.47
C GLU A 187 -28.80 -27.18 -6.18
N ILE A 188 -28.51 -26.59 -5.01
CA ILE A 188 -28.94 -27.15 -3.73
C ILE A 188 -30.42 -26.81 -3.56
N VAL A 189 -31.26 -27.70 -4.07
CA VAL A 189 -32.70 -27.74 -3.77
C VAL A 189 -32.90 -27.94 -2.27
N SER A 190 -33.65 -27.01 -1.69
CA SER A 190 -34.14 -27.00 -0.31
C SER A 190 -34.89 -28.30 0.04
N GLY A 191 -34.40 -29.02 1.05
CA GLY A 191 -35.12 -30.09 1.75
C GLY A 191 -34.55 -30.29 3.16
N SER A 192 -35.41 -30.24 4.17
CA SER A 192 -35.10 -30.34 5.61
C SER A 192 -34.34 -31.64 6.01
N PRO A 193 -33.62 -31.64 7.16
CA PRO A 193 -32.51 -32.56 7.42
C PRO A 193 -32.92 -33.85 8.14
N PRO A 194 -32.25 -34.99 7.90
CA PRO A 194 -32.25 -36.09 8.85
C PRO A 194 -30.83 -36.47 9.34
N GLU A 195 -30.68 -36.43 10.67
CA GLU A 195 -30.13 -37.53 11.48
C GLU A 195 -28.66 -37.97 11.35
N GLU A 196 -27.76 -37.21 10.71
CA GLU A 196 -26.31 -37.54 10.70
C GLU A 196 -25.47 -36.83 11.79
N MET A 197 -26.08 -36.05 12.69
CA MET A 197 -25.36 -35.33 13.76
C MET A 197 -24.94 -36.21 14.95
N TYR A 198 -25.54 -37.38 15.17
CA TYR A 198 -25.26 -38.21 16.35
C TYR A 198 -24.07 -39.17 16.19
N ALA A 199 -23.53 -39.34 14.97
CA ALA A 199 -22.36 -40.20 14.74
C ALA A 199 -21.02 -39.48 15.01
N HIS A 200 -20.99 -38.14 14.97
CA HIS A 200 -19.74 -37.37 14.99
C HIS A 200 -19.17 -37.05 16.39
N PHE A 201 -19.89 -37.35 17.46
CA PHE A 201 -19.45 -37.06 18.84
C PHE A 201 -19.05 -38.29 19.66
N ALA A 202 -19.19 -39.51 19.13
CA ALA A 202 -18.76 -40.72 19.81
C ALA A 202 -17.38 -41.20 19.29
N ASN A 203 -16.36 -41.06 20.16
CA ASN A 203 -15.05 -41.76 20.13
C ASN A 203 -13.81 -41.02 19.57
N ARG A 204 -13.29 -40.12 20.41
CA ARG A 204 -11.92 -40.06 20.98
C ARG A 204 -10.81 -40.99 20.43
N ARG A 205 -9.60 -40.38 20.30
CA ARG A 205 -8.22 -40.89 20.58
C ARG A 205 -7.45 -41.73 19.52
N SER A 206 -6.54 -41.03 18.83
CA SER A 206 -5.19 -41.44 18.33
C SER A 206 -5.07 -42.60 17.31
N PRO A 207 -3.87 -42.88 16.73
CA PRO A 207 -3.40 -42.31 15.47
C PRO A 207 -3.20 -43.38 14.37
N GLY A 208 -3.50 -43.01 13.11
CA GLY A 208 -3.04 -43.74 11.92
C GLY A 208 -4.01 -44.78 11.36
N ALA A 209 -4.76 -44.37 10.32
CA ALA A 209 -5.16 -45.21 9.18
C ALA A 209 -6.08 -44.36 8.26
N GLY A 210 -5.88 -44.45 6.95
CA GLY A 210 -6.83 -43.90 5.97
C GLY A 210 -6.37 -42.66 5.22
N ARG A 211 -5.14 -42.68 4.69
CA ARG A 211 -4.69 -41.78 3.62
C ARG A 211 -5.55 -42.06 2.37
N ARG A 212 -6.75 -41.49 2.28
CA ARG A 212 -7.52 -41.41 1.02
C ARG A 212 -6.74 -40.48 0.09
N ARG A 213 -5.86 -41.08 -0.71
CA ARG A 213 -5.24 -40.47 -1.88
C ARG A 213 -6.36 -39.94 -2.78
N ARG A 214 -6.65 -38.64 -2.71
CA ARG A 214 -7.18 -37.94 -3.89
C ARG A 214 -6.11 -38.08 -4.97
N GLY A 215 -6.49 -38.77 -6.04
CA GLY A 215 -5.60 -39.15 -7.12
C GLY A 215 -4.86 -37.93 -7.65
N LYS A 216 -3.55 -37.98 -7.54
CA LYS A 216 -2.61 -37.10 -8.22
C LYS A 216 -2.66 -37.46 -9.72
N HIS A 217 -3.72 -37.04 -10.40
CA HIS A 217 -3.72 -37.00 -11.86
C HIS A 217 -2.89 -35.80 -12.27
N GLY A 218 -1.72 -36.07 -12.81
CA GLY A 218 -0.79 -35.06 -13.26
C GLY A 218 -1.43 -34.18 -14.32
N ARG A 219 -1.54 -32.90 -14.01
CA ARG A 219 -1.41 -31.84 -15.01
C ARG A 219 -0.27 -30.96 -14.57
N ARG A 220 0.83 -31.05 -15.33
CA ARG A 220 1.89 -30.05 -15.35
C ARG A 220 1.32 -28.75 -15.94
N GLY A 221 0.47 -28.07 -15.18
CA GLY A 221 0.19 -26.65 -15.37
C GLY A 221 1.10 -25.91 -14.42
N GLY A 222 1.83 -24.89 -14.89
CA GLY A 222 2.66 -24.05 -14.04
C GLY A 222 1.78 -23.26 -13.09
N PHE A 223 1.45 -23.86 -11.94
CA PHE A 223 0.75 -23.17 -10.87
C PHE A 223 1.74 -22.18 -10.23
N MET A 224 1.40 -20.90 -10.27
CA MET A 224 2.12 -19.86 -9.54
C MET A 224 1.80 -20.05 -8.05
N GLU A 225 2.81 -20.03 -7.18
CA GLU A 225 2.57 -20.06 -5.74
C GLU A 225 1.80 -18.79 -5.33
N PRO A 226 0.82 -18.90 -4.41
CA PRO A 226 0.08 -17.73 -3.93
C PRO A 226 1.03 -16.68 -3.34
N GLU A 227 0.96 -15.46 -3.88
CA GLU A 227 1.75 -14.32 -3.41
C GLU A 227 0.87 -13.36 -2.61
N HIS A 228 1.28 -13.06 -1.38
CA HIS A 228 0.55 -12.19 -0.47
C HIS A 228 1.13 -10.78 -0.49
N PHE A 229 0.29 -9.76 -0.58
CA PHE A 229 0.70 -8.36 -0.53
C PHE A 229 -0.12 -7.53 0.44
N VAL A 230 0.54 -6.67 1.21
CA VAL A 230 -0.08 -5.75 2.17
C VAL A 230 0.06 -4.32 1.67
N ARG A 231 -1.03 -3.55 1.66
CA ARG A 231 -1.06 -2.16 1.22
C ARG A 231 -0.20 -1.28 2.13
N ILE A 232 0.56 -0.39 1.51
CA ILE A 232 1.27 0.69 2.21
C ILE A 232 0.34 1.90 2.17
N ALA A 233 -0.50 2.05 3.21
CA ALA A 233 -1.49 3.11 3.27
C ALA A 233 -0.85 4.51 3.37
N ASP A 234 0.25 4.58 4.13
CA ASP A 234 0.97 5.79 4.51
C ASP A 234 2.25 5.95 3.68
N ALA A 235 2.14 5.91 2.36
CA ALA A 235 3.30 5.93 1.46
C ALA A 235 3.90 7.34 1.24
N GLU A 236 3.15 8.40 1.55
CA GLU A 236 3.56 9.80 1.37
C GLU A 236 3.55 10.56 2.70
N PRO A 237 4.43 11.55 2.89
CA PRO A 237 4.47 12.37 4.10
C PRO A 237 3.27 13.32 4.16
N THR A 238 2.95 13.76 5.38
CA THR A 238 1.93 14.78 5.61
C THR A 238 2.50 15.92 6.45
N LYS A 239 1.82 17.08 6.49
CA LYS A 239 2.26 18.21 7.34
C LYS A 239 2.39 17.84 8.82
N ALA A 240 1.51 16.96 9.32
CA ALA A 240 1.54 16.50 10.70
C ALA A 240 2.56 15.38 10.93
N ARG A 241 2.87 14.60 9.90
CA ARG A 241 3.77 13.44 9.93
C ARG A 241 4.78 13.54 8.78
N PRO A 242 5.77 14.44 8.89
CA PRO A 242 6.67 14.78 7.77
C PRO A 242 7.63 13.65 7.40
N LEU A 243 7.94 12.75 8.34
CA LEU A 243 8.83 11.61 8.06
C LEU A 243 8.08 10.39 7.52
N GLN A 244 6.75 10.37 7.60
CA GLN A 244 5.95 9.21 7.23
C GLN A 244 6.11 8.95 5.73
N GLY A 245 6.26 7.70 5.34
CA GLY A 245 6.29 7.37 3.91
C GLY A 245 7.17 6.22 3.52
N LEU A 246 7.16 5.94 2.22
CA LEU A 246 8.11 5.07 1.56
C LEU A 246 9.25 5.91 0.95
N TRP A 247 10.46 5.60 1.38
CA TRP A 247 11.68 6.32 1.05
C TRP A 247 12.72 5.40 0.41
N LYS A 248 13.62 5.98 -0.39
CA LYS A 248 14.82 5.33 -0.91
C LYS A 248 16.06 6.06 -0.45
N GLY A 249 17.10 5.30 -0.10
CA GLY A 249 18.38 5.84 0.35
C GLY A 249 19.52 4.96 -0.13
N ILE A 250 20.74 5.51 -0.16
CA ILE A 250 21.94 4.78 -0.53
C ILE A 250 22.73 4.47 0.74
N CYS A 251 22.99 3.19 0.96
CA CYS A 251 23.74 2.70 2.10
C CYS A 251 25.25 2.87 1.92
N GLU A 252 26.01 2.65 3.00
CA GLU A 252 27.48 2.72 3.01
C GLU A 252 28.15 1.78 2.00
N ASP A 253 27.52 0.65 1.68
CA ASP A 253 27.95 -0.29 0.64
C ASP A 253 27.58 0.16 -0.78
N SER A 254 27.11 1.40 -0.94
CA SER A 254 26.63 1.99 -2.19
C SER A 254 25.43 1.25 -2.81
N THR A 255 24.69 0.49 -2.00
CA THR A 255 23.44 -0.14 -2.45
C THR A 255 22.25 0.77 -2.21
N LEU A 256 21.34 0.84 -3.20
CA LEU A 256 20.07 1.51 -3.04
C LEU A 256 19.13 0.60 -2.23
N GLU A 257 18.48 1.14 -1.21
CA GLU A 257 17.54 0.41 -0.37
C GLU A 257 16.25 1.19 -0.15
N PHE A 258 15.17 0.46 0.18
CA PHE A 258 13.87 1.03 0.51
C PHE A 258 13.64 1.03 2.02
N TYR A 259 13.13 2.16 2.51
CA TYR A 259 12.83 2.42 3.92
C TYR A 259 11.35 2.77 4.08
N LEU A 260 10.67 2.10 5.01
CA LEU A 260 9.33 2.49 5.45
C LEU A 260 9.46 3.21 6.77
N VAL A 261 8.98 4.45 6.83
CA VAL A 261 8.87 5.20 8.06
C VAL A 261 7.41 5.37 8.43
N ALA A 262 7.06 4.92 9.64
CA ALA A 262 5.69 4.95 10.15
C ALA A 262 5.65 5.58 11.53
N TYR A 263 4.59 6.36 11.78
CA TYR A 263 4.25 6.84 13.10
C TYR A 263 3.32 5.81 13.76
N ASP A 264 3.61 5.45 15.01
CA ASP A 264 2.75 4.55 15.78
C ASP A 264 1.64 5.32 16.51
N ASP A 265 0.72 4.58 17.13
CA ASP A 265 -0.43 5.13 17.85
C ASP A 265 -0.04 5.81 19.17
N ILE A 266 1.17 5.58 19.67
CA ILE A 266 1.71 6.13 20.92
C ILE A 266 2.46 7.45 20.63
N GLY A 267 2.62 7.81 19.35
CA GLY A 267 3.27 9.03 18.91
C GLY A 267 4.77 8.88 18.63
N GLY A 268 5.29 7.66 18.59
CA GLY A 268 6.65 7.34 18.18
C GLY A 268 6.81 7.23 16.67
N VAL A 269 8.06 7.20 16.21
CA VAL A 269 8.44 6.97 14.82
C VAL A 269 9.32 5.73 14.74
N THR A 270 9.05 4.87 13.75
CA THR A 270 9.88 3.70 13.46
C THR A 270 10.24 3.68 11.99
N CYS A 271 11.51 3.39 11.69
CA CYS A 271 11.99 3.15 10.34
C CYS A 271 12.37 1.69 10.16
N ARG A 272 11.97 1.10 9.04
CA ARG A 272 12.28 -0.29 8.70
C ARG A 272 12.79 -0.39 7.28
N ARG A 273 13.76 -1.26 7.07
CA ARG A 273 14.27 -1.59 5.74
C ARG A 273 13.48 -2.76 5.13
N PHE A 274 13.15 -2.68 3.84
CA PHE A 274 12.39 -3.73 3.15
C PHE A 274 13.17 -5.01 2.81
N ASN A 275 14.51 -4.94 2.73
CA ASN A 275 15.36 -6.07 2.33
C ASN A 275 15.94 -6.85 3.52
N ASP A 276 15.36 -6.76 4.71
CA ASP A 276 15.87 -7.49 5.87
C ASP A 276 15.47 -8.98 5.80
N THR A 277 16.14 -9.68 4.89
CA THR A 277 16.09 -11.14 4.71
C THR A 277 17.07 -11.84 5.64
N ARG A 278 17.69 -11.13 6.58
CA ARG A 278 18.57 -11.71 7.61
C ARG A 278 17.75 -12.45 8.66
N GLY A 279 17.30 -13.64 8.27
CA GLY A 279 16.86 -14.68 9.17
C GLY A 279 15.39 -14.58 9.56
N HIS A 280 14.68 -15.69 9.34
CA HIS A 280 13.32 -15.93 9.80
C HIS A 280 13.16 -15.87 11.34
N ASN A 281 14.22 -15.49 12.08
CA ASN A 281 14.30 -15.38 13.54
C ASN A 281 14.95 -14.08 14.03
N SER A 282 15.31 -13.10 13.19
CA SER A 282 15.65 -11.74 13.66
C SER A 282 14.45 -10.81 13.39
N GLY A 283 13.53 -10.81 14.35
CA GLY A 283 12.25 -10.13 14.21
C GLY A 283 12.44 -8.62 14.12
N TYR A 284 11.87 -8.00 13.08
CA TYR A 284 11.30 -6.65 13.13
C TYR A 284 12.20 -5.54 13.72
N SER A 285 13.52 -5.64 13.58
CA SER A 285 14.41 -4.64 14.17
C SER A 285 14.33 -3.34 13.36
N PRO A 286 13.93 -2.21 13.99
CA PRO A 286 13.91 -0.94 13.30
C PRO A 286 15.34 -0.48 12.97
N VAL A 287 15.52 0.17 11.82
CA VAL A 287 16.77 0.87 11.47
C VAL A 287 17.03 1.98 12.49
N PHE A 288 15.97 2.71 12.82
CA PHE A 288 15.93 3.65 13.93
C PHE A 288 14.51 3.73 14.47
N TRP A 289 14.38 4.14 15.72
CA TRP A 289 13.10 4.46 16.32
C TRP A 289 13.24 5.61 17.32
N THR A 290 12.13 6.25 17.63
CA THR A 290 12.03 7.18 18.76
C THR A 290 10.61 7.16 19.30
N THR A 291 10.46 7.32 20.60
CA THR A 291 9.15 7.59 21.23
C THR A 291 8.89 9.09 21.35
N ASP A 292 9.94 9.90 21.31
CA ASP A 292 9.85 11.36 21.34
C ASP A 292 9.92 11.88 19.90
N THR A 293 8.79 12.38 19.40
CA THR A 293 8.68 12.99 18.06
C THR A 293 8.76 14.51 18.10
N THR A 294 9.20 15.09 19.20
CA THR A 294 9.41 16.53 19.30
C THR A 294 10.63 16.94 18.48
N PHE A 295 10.38 17.75 17.45
CA PHE A 295 11.43 18.32 16.63
C PHE A 295 12.10 19.49 17.36
N LEU A 296 13.43 19.51 17.29
CA LEU A 296 14.19 20.72 17.55
C LEU A 296 13.96 21.69 16.39
N GLU A 297 13.57 22.91 16.73
CA GLU A 297 13.34 24.02 15.79
C GLU A 297 14.51 24.99 15.85
N PRO A 298 14.79 25.74 14.77
CA PRO A 298 15.83 26.76 14.77
C PRO A 298 15.51 27.90 15.77
N PRO A 299 16.53 28.56 16.36
CA PRO A 299 17.96 28.36 16.11
C PRO A 299 18.52 27.12 16.81
N PHE A 300 19.34 26.33 16.09
CA PHE A 300 19.99 25.14 16.63
C PHE A 300 21.24 25.50 17.45
N SER A 301 21.64 24.62 18.37
CA SER A 301 22.88 24.79 19.15
C SER A 301 24.11 24.55 18.28
N GLU A 302 25.23 25.21 18.58
CA GLU A 302 26.50 25.02 17.85
C GLU A 302 26.89 23.54 17.74
N GLN A 303 26.66 22.76 18.80
CA GLN A 303 26.91 21.32 18.82
C GLN A 303 26.12 20.55 17.74
N GLU A 304 24.84 20.89 17.52
CA GLU A 304 24.00 20.21 16.52
C GLU A 304 24.37 20.65 15.10
N LEU A 305 24.73 21.93 14.90
CA LEU A 305 25.26 22.40 13.61
C LEU A 305 26.60 21.75 13.28
N ASP A 306 27.51 21.64 14.24
CA ASP A 306 28.81 21.01 14.06
C ASP A 306 28.67 19.51 13.79
N ASN A 307 27.74 18.84 14.49
CA ASN A 307 27.44 17.42 14.25
C ASN A 307 26.96 17.18 12.81
N TYR A 308 26.12 18.06 12.26
CA TYR A 308 25.71 17.96 10.86
C TYR A 308 26.83 18.33 9.89
N SER A 309 27.48 19.48 10.12
CA SER A 309 28.43 20.08 9.17
C SER A 309 29.70 19.25 8.97
N ASN A 310 30.08 18.43 9.97
CA ASN A 310 31.24 17.56 9.89
C ASN A 310 30.97 16.21 9.22
N ARG A 311 29.71 15.88 8.90
CA ARG A 311 29.35 14.60 8.28
C ARG A 311 29.38 14.67 6.76
N TYR A 312 29.71 13.55 6.14
CA TYR A 312 29.60 13.39 4.69
C TYR A 312 28.29 12.69 4.32
N HIS A 313 27.65 13.20 3.27
CA HIS A 313 26.43 12.61 2.72
C HIS A 313 26.77 11.46 1.77
N ILE A 314 26.16 10.30 1.99
CA ILE A 314 26.34 9.13 1.12
C ILE A 314 25.58 9.38 -0.18
N ASN A 315 26.33 9.48 -1.28
CA ASN A 315 25.79 9.78 -2.60
C ASN A 315 25.97 8.59 -3.56
N GLY A 316 25.01 8.45 -4.47
CA GLY A 316 25.09 7.49 -5.57
C GLY A 316 25.99 7.98 -6.69
N VAL A 317 26.54 7.03 -7.45
CA VAL A 317 27.48 7.24 -8.57
C VAL A 317 26.93 8.20 -9.65
N THR A 318 25.62 8.45 -9.70
CA THR A 318 24.95 9.29 -10.71
C THR A 318 24.36 10.58 -10.16
N SER A 319 24.54 10.94 -8.88
CA SER A 319 24.07 12.25 -8.42
C SER A 319 24.95 13.32 -9.06
N ASN A 320 24.44 13.96 -10.11
CA ASN A 320 25.07 15.11 -10.75
C ASN A 320 25.64 16.04 -9.67
N HIS A 321 26.90 16.43 -9.83
CA HIS A 321 27.75 17.23 -8.94
C HIS A 321 27.19 18.61 -8.52
N ALA A 322 25.89 18.86 -8.70
CA ALA A 322 25.17 20.08 -8.33
C ALA A 322 24.42 19.98 -6.98
N SER A 323 24.22 18.78 -6.39
CA SER A 323 23.51 18.64 -5.09
C SER A 323 24.43 18.66 -3.87
N THR A 324 25.67 19.10 -4.05
CA THR A 324 26.77 19.06 -3.06
C THR A 324 26.74 20.21 -2.04
N ALA A 325 25.68 21.02 -2.03
CA ALA A 325 25.51 22.05 -1.02
C ALA A 325 24.90 21.42 0.23
N ASN A 326 25.48 21.71 1.41
CA ASN A 326 24.88 21.39 2.70
C ASN A 326 23.38 21.73 2.64
N ARG A 327 22.55 20.71 2.76
CA ARG A 327 21.11 20.87 2.68
C ARG A 327 20.68 21.73 3.86
N VAL A 328 19.79 22.70 3.61
CA VAL A 328 19.32 23.57 4.67
C VAL A 328 18.45 22.75 5.61
N ILE A 329 18.90 22.60 6.86
CA ILE A 329 18.15 21.90 7.90
C ILE A 329 17.00 22.78 8.34
N SER A 330 15.78 22.26 8.21
CA SER A 330 14.58 22.89 8.75
C SER A 330 14.35 22.48 10.20
N ARG A 331 14.53 21.19 10.53
CA ARG A 331 14.29 20.63 11.86
C ARG A 331 15.20 19.44 12.15
N ILE A 332 15.46 19.18 13.43
CA ILE A 332 16.26 18.02 13.88
C ILE A 332 15.42 17.16 14.81
N LEU A 333 15.49 15.84 14.65
CA LEU A 333 14.85 14.89 15.55
C LEU A 333 15.88 13.93 16.13
N CYS A 334 15.89 13.77 17.44
CA CYS A 334 16.72 12.78 18.12
C CYS A 334 16.10 11.39 17.97
N ILE A 335 16.93 10.40 17.70
CA ILE A 335 16.50 9.01 17.51
C ILE A 335 17.45 8.07 18.24
N ASP A 336 16.95 6.88 18.54
CA ASP A 336 17.73 5.77 19.05
C ASP A 336 17.75 4.64 18.01
N SER A 337 18.86 3.92 17.95
CA SER A 337 18.87 2.58 17.36
C SER A 337 19.15 1.58 18.46
N SER A 338 18.20 0.67 18.72
CA SER A 338 18.44 -0.53 19.51
C SER A 338 18.29 -1.75 18.61
N HIS A 339 19.26 -2.65 18.70
CA HIS A 339 19.24 -3.93 17.97
C HIS A 339 18.42 -5.03 18.66
N ASP A 340 17.74 -4.74 19.77
CA ASP A 340 16.91 -5.71 20.49
C ASP A 340 15.62 -5.06 21.00
N VAL A 341 14.49 -5.47 20.43
CA VAL A 341 13.17 -5.31 21.04
C VAL A 341 12.85 -6.65 21.72
N VAL A 342 13.41 -6.88 22.91
CA VAL A 342 13.06 -8.04 23.74
C VAL A 342 12.31 -7.56 24.99
N ASP A 343 11.04 -7.93 25.02
CA ASP A 343 10.10 -8.09 26.13
C ASP A 343 10.44 -7.43 27.50
N PRO A 344 9.65 -6.43 27.98
CA PRO A 344 9.85 -5.76 29.27
C PRO A 344 9.77 -6.65 30.52
N HIS A 345 9.35 -7.92 30.37
CA HIS A 345 9.10 -8.83 31.50
C HIS A 345 10.25 -9.78 31.84
N LEU A 346 11.39 -9.71 31.14
CA LEU A 346 12.60 -10.47 31.46
C LEU A 346 13.73 -9.53 31.90
N SER A 347 13.50 -8.83 33.00
CA SER A 347 14.49 -7.93 33.60
C SER A 347 15.59 -8.71 34.31
N THR A 348 16.74 -8.86 33.67
CA THR A 348 18.03 -8.89 34.39
C THR A 348 18.78 -7.61 34.04
N PRO A 349 19.35 -6.88 35.02
CA PRO A 349 20.13 -5.69 34.74
C PRO A 349 21.48 -6.14 34.16
N LEU A 350 21.55 -6.20 32.83
CA LEU A 350 22.83 -6.24 32.12
C LEU A 350 23.08 -4.85 31.54
N ASP A 351 24.15 -4.26 32.05
CA ASP A 351 24.91 -3.11 31.57
C ASP A 351 24.58 -2.60 30.16
N ASP A 352 24.12 -1.34 30.10
CA ASP A 352 24.50 -0.23 29.20
C ASP A 352 25.20 -0.55 27.85
N VAL A 353 24.65 -1.47 27.06
CA VAL A 353 25.26 -1.88 25.78
C VAL A 353 24.20 -1.90 24.67
N ARG A 354 24.22 -0.83 23.83
CA ARG A 354 23.75 -0.73 22.42
C ARG A 354 22.48 0.09 22.08
N SER A 355 22.09 1.11 22.83
CA SER A 355 21.33 2.22 22.22
C SER A 355 22.33 3.16 21.54
N VAL A 356 22.46 3.10 20.21
CA VAL A 356 23.26 4.10 19.49
C VAL A 356 22.34 5.28 19.20
N GLU A 357 22.55 6.36 19.94
CA GLU A 357 21.89 7.65 19.73
C GLU A 357 22.16 8.13 18.29
N GLY A 358 21.19 8.83 17.69
CA GLY A 358 21.31 9.38 16.35
C GLY A 358 20.46 10.63 16.15
N ARG A 359 20.52 11.15 14.93
CA ARG A 359 19.79 12.33 14.48
C ARG A 359 19.11 12.06 13.14
N ILE A 360 17.95 12.66 12.97
CA ILE A 360 17.29 12.87 11.69
C ILE A 360 17.33 14.36 11.41
N TRP A 361 17.84 14.73 10.25
CA TRP A 361 17.84 16.10 9.74
C TRP A 361 16.77 16.23 8.67
N LEU A 362 15.68 16.91 9.00
CA LEU A 362 14.63 17.26 8.04
C LEU A 362 15.06 18.49 7.26
N TYR A 363 15.05 18.40 5.93
CA TYR A 363 15.47 19.46 5.03
C TYR A 363 14.28 20.33 4.59
N GLU A 364 14.56 21.54 4.13
CA GLU A 364 13.52 22.46 3.62
C GLU A 364 12.75 21.92 2.40
N ASP A 365 13.34 21.01 1.61
CA ASP A 365 12.70 20.38 0.46
C ASP A 365 11.71 19.26 0.84
N GLY A 366 11.56 18.97 2.14
CA GLY A 366 10.67 17.93 2.67
C GLY A 366 11.28 16.52 2.69
N THR A 367 12.50 16.36 2.20
CA THR A 367 13.27 15.12 2.38
C THR A 367 14.06 15.16 3.69
N PHE A 368 14.70 14.05 4.08
CA PHE A 368 15.50 14.03 5.30
C PHE A 368 16.67 13.07 5.19
N GLY A 369 17.69 13.31 6.02
CA GLY A 369 18.78 12.37 6.23
C GLY A 369 18.80 11.87 7.66
N PHE A 370 19.42 10.72 7.89
CA PHE A 370 19.66 10.25 9.25
C PHE A 370 21.10 9.75 9.41
N GLY A 371 21.58 9.79 10.65
CA GLY A 371 22.93 9.36 11.01
C GLY A 371 23.05 9.10 12.51
N PHE A 372 23.95 8.21 12.87
CA PHE A 372 24.17 7.80 14.26
C PHE A 372 25.42 8.45 14.86
N VAL A 373 25.44 8.60 16.17
CA VAL A 373 26.61 9.03 16.93
C VAL A 373 27.68 7.93 16.79
N GLY A 374 28.84 8.29 16.24
CA GLY A 374 29.93 7.36 15.94
C GLY A 374 30.06 6.97 14.46
N SER A 375 29.12 7.39 13.60
CA SER A 375 29.31 7.39 12.15
C SER A 375 29.47 8.83 11.65
N ASP A 376 30.45 9.04 10.76
CA ASP A 376 30.67 10.33 10.09
C ASP A 376 29.80 10.47 8.83
N SER A 377 28.91 9.52 8.57
CA SER A 377 28.05 9.48 7.38
C SER A 377 26.61 9.94 7.68
N VAL A 378 25.95 10.46 6.65
CA VAL A 378 24.50 10.70 6.59
C VAL A 378 23.91 9.92 5.43
N ILE A 379 22.88 9.10 5.71
CA ILE A 379 22.07 8.47 4.67
C ILE A 379 20.92 9.40 4.35
N ASP A 380 20.95 10.00 3.16
CA ASP A 380 19.86 10.83 2.66
C ASP A 380 18.73 9.97 2.08
N LEU A 381 17.51 10.21 2.56
CA LEU A 381 16.30 9.55 2.11
C LEU A 381 15.50 10.46 1.19
N ARG A 382 15.12 9.92 0.03
CA ARG A 382 14.30 10.61 -0.98
C ARG A 382 13.01 9.84 -1.23
N HIS A 383 12.00 10.52 -1.76
CA HIS A 383 10.73 9.88 -2.11
C HIS A 383 10.92 8.76 -3.14
N VAL A 384 10.25 7.63 -2.91
CA VAL A 384 10.12 6.56 -3.93
C VAL A 384 9.05 6.92 -4.95
N SER A 385 7.98 7.60 -4.51
CA SER A 385 6.90 8.06 -5.37
C SER A 385 6.46 9.47 -5.00
N SER A 386 5.94 10.20 -5.99
CA SER A 386 5.26 11.48 -5.79
C SER A 386 3.96 11.46 -6.58
N ALA A 387 2.85 11.83 -5.94
CA ALA A 387 1.52 11.87 -6.54
C ALA A 387 1.09 10.52 -7.16
N GLY A 388 1.46 9.41 -6.51
CA GLY A 388 1.16 8.06 -6.97
C GLY A 388 2.00 7.54 -8.14
N CYS A 389 3.00 8.30 -8.61
CA CYS A 389 3.96 7.85 -9.62
C CYS A 389 5.33 7.59 -8.99
N ILE A 390 5.99 6.46 -9.31
CA ILE A 390 7.35 6.18 -8.83
C ILE A 390 8.35 7.12 -9.50
N LEU A 391 9.29 7.64 -8.71
CA LEU A 391 10.38 8.51 -9.13
C LEU A 391 11.59 7.66 -9.53
N ASP A 392 11.85 7.58 -10.83
CA ASP A 392 12.92 6.73 -11.40
C ASP A 392 14.34 7.29 -11.17
N THR A 393 14.48 8.56 -10.78
CA THR A 393 15.75 9.30 -10.67
C THR A 393 16.40 9.25 -9.30
#